data_AF-A0A2J6RAL7-F1
#
_entry.id   AF-A0A2J6RAL7-F1
#
_cell.length_a   1.000
_cell.length_b   1.000
_cell.length_c   1.000
_cell.angle_alpha   90.00
_cell.angle_beta   90.00
_cell.angle_gamma   90.00
#
_symmetry.space_group_name_H-M   'P 1'
#
loop_
_entity.id
_entity.type
_entity.pdbx_description
1 polymer ?
#
loop_
_entity_poly.entity_id
_entity_poly.type
_entity_poly.pdbx_seq_one_letter_code
_entity_poly.pdbx_strand_id
1 'polypeptide(L)'
;MELEEEEGLADLAINQPRRIPFDPKVIEKMWEISKHVGYKFDTTEETWSHREKAEKTWTGPGKRMIGQLETLISSYKKLQEAKVSGDKHASRDAHIDVEKALNVLTVEAEAVVTERFGPDLNEKKAKAMLTDLYFKVMPNCFHALKEAVAVYNTQGSMETDGLEEIFKLINMLYDLASAAVTQPKEIQPKPKGRVSYQISQPTRYNLPDIRKVRKEILMELNSREREEERAKQELLRPERERQFFEGQQREEAEIRRKREERHRLQGESWWTVRNNYFPGPWNRILQTDIARLEAARKGKGRQESVELGYPRMSRAESRRANSEESRQGVERVSVFPANNVKASSSMSSLSKEDTLIFIDCMRYEQGADRYERAAEQICRSMDEVFAFAKEFQEAMDLQHQEGNFTEARDSWTYSVWVEQE
;
A
#
# COMPACT_ATOMS: atom_id res chain seq x y z
N MET A 1 21.76 23.89 16.75
CA MET A 1 22.13 22.84 17.73
C MET A 1 20.94 21.95 18.10
N GLU A 2 19.69 22.40 17.95
CA GLU A 2 18.49 21.53 18.09
C GLU A 2 18.03 20.88 16.76
N LEU A 3 18.61 21.27 15.62
CA LEU A 3 18.28 20.72 14.29
C LEU A 3 19.11 19.48 13.90
N GLU A 4 20.14 19.13 14.68
CA GLU A 4 20.97 17.93 14.42
C GLU A 4 20.52 16.71 15.26
N GLU A 5 19.63 16.90 16.24
CA GLU A 5 19.09 15.78 17.04
C GLU A 5 17.85 15.12 16.42
N GLU A 6 17.11 15.81 15.53
CA GLU A 6 15.93 15.22 14.87
C GLU A 6 16.30 14.30 13.67
N GLU A 7 17.40 14.55 12.96
CA GLU A 7 17.86 13.66 11.87
C GLU A 7 18.31 12.29 12.41
N GLY A 8 18.83 12.22 13.63
CA GLY A 8 19.25 10.95 14.26
C GLY A 8 18.11 10.06 14.75
N LEU A 9 16.89 10.60 14.92
CA LEU A 9 15.72 9.85 15.39
C LEU A 9 14.92 9.20 14.26
N ALA A 10 14.98 9.73 13.04
CA ALA A 10 14.33 9.15 11.87
C ALA A 10 15.00 7.83 11.43
N ASP A 11 16.32 7.72 11.56
CA ASP A 11 17.08 6.49 11.23
C ASP A 11 16.83 5.33 12.21
N LEU A 12 16.32 5.62 13.42
CA LEU A 12 16.06 4.60 14.45
C LEU A 12 14.70 3.90 14.29
N ALA A 13 13.74 4.50 13.57
CA ALA A 13 12.42 3.91 13.37
C ALA A 13 12.38 2.85 12.24
N ILE A 14 13.35 2.87 11.33
CA ILE A 14 13.37 2.01 10.13
C ILE A 14 13.99 0.62 10.41
N ASN A 15 14.82 0.51 11.45
CA ASN A 15 15.58 -0.72 11.77
C ASN A 15 15.00 -1.53 12.93
N GLN A 16 13.67 -1.59 13.08
CA GLN A 16 13.11 -2.57 14.01
C GLN A 16 13.27 -3.98 13.44
N PRO A 17 13.87 -4.92 14.18
CA PRO A 17 14.03 -6.31 13.76
C PRO A 17 12.65 -6.96 13.50
N ARG A 18 12.29 -7.13 12.22
CA ARG A 18 11.00 -7.69 11.80
C ARG A 18 11.02 -9.21 11.79
N ARG A 19 9.90 -9.81 12.21
CA ARG A 19 9.72 -11.27 12.28
C ARG A 19 9.89 -11.92 10.91
N ILE A 20 10.41 -13.14 10.90
CA ILE A 20 10.53 -13.96 9.69
C ILE A 20 9.13 -14.28 9.16
N PRO A 21 8.82 -14.04 7.87
CA PRO A 21 7.46 -14.16 7.34
C PRO A 21 6.99 -15.60 7.08
N PHE A 22 7.89 -16.59 7.23
CA PHE A 22 7.62 -18.01 7.00
C PHE A 22 8.17 -18.87 8.13
N ASP A 23 7.66 -20.09 8.28
CA ASP A 23 8.15 -21.05 9.28
C ASP A 23 9.44 -21.74 8.81
N PRO A 24 10.59 -21.57 9.51
CA PRO A 24 11.85 -22.24 9.18
C PRO A 24 11.73 -23.77 9.11
N LYS A 25 10.80 -24.38 9.85
CA LYS A 25 10.58 -25.83 9.83
C LYS A 25 10.10 -26.34 8.47
N VAL A 26 9.43 -25.49 7.69
CA VAL A 26 9.00 -25.85 6.33
C VAL A 26 10.22 -26.04 5.44
N ILE A 27 11.25 -25.18 5.57
CA ILE A 27 12.51 -25.31 4.85
C ILE A 27 13.26 -26.59 5.25
N GLU A 28 13.35 -26.86 6.56
CA GLU A 28 13.96 -28.09 7.09
C GLU A 28 13.27 -29.34 6.51
N LYS A 29 11.94 -29.36 6.51
CA LYS A 29 11.13 -30.45 5.94
C LYS A 29 11.41 -30.62 4.45
N MET A 30 11.43 -29.54 3.67
CA MET A 30 11.74 -29.59 2.24
C MET A 30 13.14 -30.15 1.98
N TRP A 31 14.12 -29.76 2.79
CA TRP A 31 15.48 -30.31 2.71
C TRP A 31 15.50 -31.81 2.98
N GLU A 32 14.88 -32.28 4.07
CA GLU A 32 14.82 -33.72 4.36
C GLU A 32 14.15 -34.51 3.23
N ILE A 33 13.04 -34.02 2.67
CA ILE A 33 12.38 -34.65 1.52
C ILE A 33 13.31 -34.73 0.31
N SER A 34 14.08 -33.67 0.05
CA SER A 34 15.01 -33.64 -1.08
C SER A 34 16.18 -34.61 -0.95
N LYS A 35 16.58 -34.98 0.28
CA LYS A 35 17.61 -36.01 0.49
C LYS A 35 17.16 -37.38 0.03
N HIS A 36 15.85 -37.63 0.01
CA HIS A 36 15.27 -38.92 -0.38
C HIS A 36 15.13 -39.11 -1.90
N VAL A 37 15.63 -38.18 -2.72
CA VAL A 37 15.72 -38.39 -4.17
C VAL A 37 16.61 -39.60 -4.47
N GLY A 38 16.04 -40.60 -5.14
CA GLY A 38 16.75 -41.84 -5.48
C GLY A 38 16.72 -42.93 -4.40
N TYR A 39 15.97 -42.72 -3.31
CA TYR A 39 15.78 -43.72 -2.26
C TYR A 39 14.45 -44.46 -2.45
N LYS A 40 14.44 -45.74 -2.08
CA LYS A 40 13.22 -46.53 -1.98
C LYS A 40 12.69 -46.42 -0.55
N PHE A 41 11.42 -46.06 -0.40
CA PHE A 41 10.76 -46.19 0.90
C PHE A 41 10.39 -47.64 1.14
N ASP A 42 10.93 -48.25 2.20
CA ASP A 42 10.51 -49.57 2.64
C ASP A 42 9.30 -49.42 3.57
N THR A 43 8.15 -49.93 3.12
CA THR A 43 6.89 -49.86 3.87
C THR A 43 6.89 -50.79 5.08
N THR A 44 7.80 -51.77 5.13
CA THR A 44 7.87 -52.74 6.22
C THR A 44 8.72 -52.27 7.39
N GLU A 45 9.80 -51.55 7.10
CA GLU A 45 10.71 -51.00 8.11
C GLU A 45 10.46 -49.52 8.40
N GLU A 46 9.58 -48.86 7.65
CA GLU A 46 9.39 -47.40 7.64
C GLU A 46 10.71 -46.63 7.40
N THR A 47 11.70 -47.28 6.77
CA THR A 47 13.02 -46.72 6.51
C THR A 47 13.24 -46.49 5.02
N TRP A 48 14.08 -45.51 4.70
CA TRP A 48 14.54 -45.28 3.34
C TRP A 48 15.74 -46.18 3.05
N SER A 49 15.54 -47.21 2.25
CA SER A 49 16.58 -48.17 1.88
C SER A 49 17.01 -48.00 0.41
N HIS A 50 18.24 -48.39 0.11
CA HIS A 50 18.89 -48.33 -1.21
C HIS A 50 18.97 -46.93 -1.85
N ARG A 51 20.15 -46.32 -1.77
CA ARG A 51 20.52 -45.16 -2.58
C ARG A 51 21.06 -45.66 -3.90
N GLU A 52 20.40 -45.37 -5.04
CA GLU A 52 21.11 -45.44 -6.32
C GLU A 52 22.36 -44.58 -6.19
N LYS A 53 23.56 -45.17 -6.41
CA LYS A 53 24.82 -44.44 -6.31
C LYS A 53 24.68 -43.18 -7.16
N ALA A 54 24.73 -42.02 -6.49
CA ALA A 54 24.56 -40.74 -7.15
C ALA A 54 25.54 -40.69 -8.33
N GLU A 55 25.01 -40.69 -9.53
CA GLU A 55 25.84 -40.70 -10.73
C GLU A 55 26.73 -39.46 -10.74
N LYS A 56 27.90 -39.56 -11.37
CA LYS A 56 28.75 -38.39 -11.58
C LYS A 56 27.93 -37.37 -12.36
N THR A 57 27.99 -36.11 -11.94
CA THR A 57 27.36 -34.98 -12.65
C THR A 57 27.77 -34.99 -14.11
N TRP A 58 26.78 -35.01 -15.00
CA TRP A 58 26.98 -35.30 -16.41
C TRP A 58 27.19 -34.04 -17.25
N THR A 59 26.57 -32.93 -16.88
CA THR A 59 26.51 -31.72 -17.69
C THR A 59 27.48 -30.64 -17.20
N GLY A 60 27.97 -29.81 -18.13
CA GLY A 60 28.78 -28.63 -17.82
C GLY A 60 28.04 -27.63 -16.92
N PRO A 61 26.80 -27.21 -17.26
CA PRO A 61 25.99 -26.33 -16.42
C PRO A 61 25.73 -26.93 -15.02
N GLY A 62 25.36 -28.21 -14.92
CA GLY A 62 25.14 -28.87 -13.63
C GLY A 62 26.38 -28.81 -12.73
N LYS A 63 27.58 -29.07 -13.28
CA LYS A 63 28.84 -28.94 -12.52
C LYS A 63 29.09 -27.52 -12.02
N ARG A 64 28.87 -26.51 -12.88
CA ARG A 64 29.06 -25.10 -12.51
C ARG A 64 28.10 -24.70 -11.39
N MET A 65 26.81 -25.02 -11.55
CA MET A 65 25.79 -24.72 -10.54
C MET A 65 26.11 -25.38 -9.19
N ILE A 66 26.54 -26.64 -9.20
CA ILE A 66 26.93 -27.34 -7.96
C ILE A 66 28.14 -26.69 -7.30
N GLY A 67 29.17 -26.33 -8.06
CA GLY A 67 30.33 -25.62 -7.51
C GLY A 67 29.96 -24.27 -6.91
N GLN A 68 29.04 -23.52 -7.54
CA GLN A 68 28.52 -22.27 -6.98
C GLN A 68 27.67 -22.50 -5.73
N LEU A 69 26.83 -23.54 -5.71
CA LEU A 69 26.03 -23.90 -4.53
C LEU A 69 26.90 -24.34 -3.34
N GLU A 70 27.96 -25.12 -3.58
CA GLU A 70 28.92 -25.51 -2.54
C GLU A 70 29.68 -24.31 -1.99
N THR A 71 30.04 -23.37 -2.86
CA THR A 71 30.63 -22.09 -2.48
C THR A 71 29.64 -21.29 -1.63
N LEU A 72 28.40 -21.15 -2.08
CA LEU A 72 27.32 -20.44 -1.37
C LEU A 72 27.05 -21.03 0.01
N ILE A 73 26.94 -22.36 0.13
CA ILE A 73 26.78 -23.07 1.41
C ILE A 73 27.96 -22.78 2.35
N SER A 74 29.19 -22.79 1.82
CA SER A 74 30.39 -22.51 2.61
C SER A 74 30.43 -21.05 3.06
N SER A 75 30.01 -20.11 2.21
CA SER A 75 29.92 -18.69 2.53
C SER A 75 28.84 -18.42 3.57
N TYR A 76 27.68 -19.08 3.52
CA TYR A 76 26.68 -18.98 4.58
C TYR A 76 27.18 -19.50 5.92
N LYS A 77 27.91 -20.62 5.95
CA LYS A 77 28.53 -21.11 7.19
C LYS A 77 29.55 -20.14 7.76
N LYS A 78 30.44 -19.59 6.92
CA LYS A 78 31.38 -18.54 7.34
C LYS A 78 30.65 -17.30 7.86
N LEU A 79 29.57 -16.90 7.19
CA LEU A 79 28.73 -15.77 7.61
C LEU A 79 28.07 -16.05 8.97
N GLN A 80 27.62 -17.28 9.20
CA GLN A 80 27.09 -17.70 10.50
C GLN A 80 28.16 -17.61 11.59
N GLU A 81 29.35 -18.16 11.35
CA GLU A 81 30.48 -18.13 12.28
C GLU A 81 30.91 -16.69 12.57
N ALA A 82 30.99 -15.83 11.55
CA ALA A 82 31.34 -14.42 11.68
C ALA A 82 30.29 -13.63 12.49
N LYS A 83 29.00 -13.92 12.28
CA LYS A 83 27.92 -13.32 13.09
C LYS A 83 28.00 -13.74 14.56
N VAL A 84 28.32 -15.01 14.82
CA VAL A 84 28.48 -15.53 16.19
C VAL A 84 29.73 -14.96 16.88
N SER A 85 30.83 -14.80 16.13
CA SER A 85 32.07 -14.23 16.67
C SER A 85 32.05 -12.70 16.79
N GLY A 86 31.11 -12.03 16.11
CA GLY A 86 31.02 -10.57 16.07
C GLY A 86 32.03 -9.90 15.12
N ASP A 87 32.69 -10.66 14.25
CA ASP A 87 33.65 -10.14 13.28
C ASP A 87 32.93 -9.48 12.09
N LYS A 88 32.85 -8.15 12.13
CA LYS A 88 32.21 -7.34 11.09
C LYS A 88 32.92 -7.43 9.73
N HIS A 89 34.23 -7.61 9.70
CA HIS A 89 34.98 -7.68 8.43
C HIS A 89 34.75 -9.03 7.76
N ALA A 90 34.91 -10.13 8.51
CA ALA A 90 34.61 -11.46 8.01
C ALA A 90 33.14 -11.60 7.59
N SER A 91 32.21 -10.97 8.31
CA SER A 91 30.79 -10.96 7.94
C SER A 91 30.55 -10.23 6.61
N ARG A 92 31.20 -9.09 6.36
CA ARG A 92 31.06 -8.35 5.10
C ARG A 92 31.66 -9.12 3.93
N ASP A 93 32.85 -9.68 4.10
CA ASP A 93 33.51 -10.47 3.06
C ASP A 93 32.69 -11.71 2.69
N ALA A 94 32.17 -12.42 3.69
CA ALA A 94 31.30 -13.58 3.46
C ALA A 94 30.00 -13.19 2.74
N HIS A 95 29.43 -12.01 3.03
CA HIS A 95 28.23 -11.51 2.35
C HIS A 95 28.50 -11.17 0.88
N ILE A 96 29.63 -10.53 0.58
CA ILE A 96 30.07 -10.27 -0.81
C ILE A 96 30.23 -11.59 -1.58
N ASP A 97 30.78 -12.62 -0.94
CA ASP A 97 30.93 -13.95 -1.55
C ASP A 97 29.56 -14.61 -1.81
N VAL A 98 28.60 -14.48 -0.88
CA VAL A 98 27.22 -14.94 -1.06
C VAL A 98 26.59 -14.26 -2.27
N GLU A 99 26.65 -12.93 -2.35
CA GLU A 99 26.03 -12.16 -3.42
C GLU A 99 26.61 -12.54 -4.80
N LYS A 100 27.94 -12.63 -4.90
CA LYS A 100 28.63 -13.05 -6.13
C LYS A 100 28.20 -14.45 -6.57
N ALA A 101 28.21 -15.42 -5.65
CA ALA A 101 27.82 -16.79 -5.95
C ALA A 101 26.34 -16.88 -6.38
N LEU A 102 25.47 -16.13 -5.71
CA LEU A 102 24.03 -16.10 -6.00
C LEU A 102 23.73 -15.49 -7.39
N ASN A 103 24.42 -14.39 -7.75
CA ASN A 103 24.26 -13.76 -9.06
C ASN A 103 24.72 -14.69 -10.19
N VAL A 104 25.88 -15.33 -10.05
CA VAL A 104 26.38 -16.31 -11.04
C VAL A 104 25.42 -17.48 -11.16
N LEU A 105 24.92 -18.00 -10.04
CA LEU A 105 24.00 -19.12 -10.00
C LEU A 105 22.65 -18.78 -10.66
N THR A 106 22.16 -17.55 -10.48
CA THR A 106 20.91 -17.07 -11.10
C THR A 106 21.02 -17.05 -12.63
N VAL A 107 22.12 -16.47 -13.16
CA VAL A 107 22.39 -16.44 -14.61
C VAL A 107 22.49 -17.87 -15.19
N GLU A 108 23.17 -18.78 -14.50
CA GLU A 108 23.28 -20.18 -14.94
C GLU A 108 21.94 -20.92 -14.88
N ALA A 109 21.09 -20.64 -13.87
CA ALA A 109 19.77 -21.22 -13.77
C ALA A 109 18.85 -20.76 -14.91
N GLU A 110 18.88 -19.46 -15.25
CA GLU A 110 18.15 -18.90 -16.39
C GLU A 110 18.62 -19.51 -17.71
N ALA A 111 19.94 -19.66 -17.89
CA ALA A 111 20.50 -20.33 -19.06
C ALA A 111 20.04 -21.80 -19.16
N VAL A 112 19.93 -22.51 -18.04
CA VAL A 112 19.38 -23.88 -18.04
C VAL A 112 17.92 -23.89 -18.45
N VAL A 113 17.09 -23.00 -17.89
CA VAL A 113 15.65 -22.93 -18.20
C VAL A 113 15.43 -22.57 -19.67
N THR A 114 16.19 -21.63 -20.21
CA THR A 114 16.03 -21.14 -21.59
C THR A 114 16.66 -22.09 -22.62
N GLU A 115 17.91 -22.50 -22.44
CA GLU A 115 18.64 -23.29 -23.44
C GLU A 115 18.36 -24.80 -23.38
N ARG A 116 18.01 -25.34 -22.20
CA ARG A 116 17.86 -26.80 -22.01
C ARG A 116 16.42 -27.25 -21.87
N PHE A 117 15.54 -26.36 -21.42
CA PHE A 117 14.11 -26.60 -21.27
C PHE A 117 13.24 -25.76 -22.20
N GLY A 118 13.85 -25.01 -23.12
CA GLY A 118 13.19 -24.25 -24.18
C GLY A 118 12.58 -25.12 -25.29
N PRO A 119 11.88 -24.49 -26.26
CA PRO A 119 11.15 -25.20 -27.32
C PRO A 119 12.04 -26.02 -28.25
N ASP A 120 13.30 -25.62 -28.45
CA ASP A 120 14.28 -26.30 -29.31
C ASP A 120 15.04 -27.40 -28.54
N LEU A 121 14.28 -28.31 -27.94
CA LEU A 121 14.79 -29.22 -26.93
C LEU A 121 15.63 -30.37 -27.53
N ASN A 122 16.91 -30.40 -27.20
CA ASN A 122 17.72 -31.60 -27.43
C ASN A 122 17.48 -32.61 -26.30
N GLU A 123 16.66 -33.63 -26.55
CA GLU A 123 16.21 -34.63 -25.57
C GLU A 123 17.35 -35.25 -24.75
N LYS A 124 18.48 -35.56 -25.39
CA LYS A 124 19.65 -36.16 -24.71
C LYS A 124 20.28 -35.19 -23.72
N LYS A 125 20.43 -33.92 -24.12
CA LYS A 125 20.97 -32.86 -23.26
C LYS A 125 20.00 -32.52 -22.12
N ALA A 126 18.70 -32.44 -22.42
CA ALA A 126 17.67 -32.18 -21.42
C ALA A 126 17.58 -33.30 -20.38
N LYS A 127 17.59 -34.56 -20.82
CA LYS A 127 17.59 -35.73 -19.92
C LYS A 127 18.79 -35.76 -18.99
N ALA A 128 20.00 -35.48 -19.51
CA ALA A 128 21.21 -35.40 -18.68
C ALA A 128 21.13 -34.26 -17.65
N MET A 129 20.59 -33.10 -18.05
CA MET A 129 20.40 -31.96 -17.14
C MET A 129 19.34 -32.25 -16.08
N LEU A 130 18.23 -32.91 -16.43
CA LEU A 130 17.21 -33.32 -15.46
C LEU A 130 17.79 -34.24 -14.39
N THR A 131 18.63 -35.21 -14.77
CA THR A 131 19.34 -36.06 -13.82
C THR A 131 20.19 -35.22 -12.86
N ASP A 132 21.01 -34.29 -13.39
CA ASP A 132 21.82 -33.41 -12.54
C ASP A 132 20.96 -32.54 -11.62
N LEU A 133 19.82 -32.03 -12.10
CA LEU A 133 18.91 -31.20 -11.32
C LEU A 133 18.30 -31.95 -10.14
N TYR A 134 17.67 -33.09 -10.40
CA TYR A 134 16.97 -33.83 -9.35
C TYR A 134 17.93 -34.38 -8.31
N PHE A 135 19.06 -34.96 -8.73
CA PHE A 135 19.96 -35.65 -7.80
C PHE A 135 20.94 -34.73 -7.06
N LYS A 136 21.24 -33.54 -7.61
CA LYS A 136 22.34 -32.69 -7.10
C LYS A 136 21.96 -31.23 -6.94
N VAL A 137 21.47 -30.58 -7.98
CA VAL A 137 21.24 -29.12 -7.93
C VAL A 137 20.11 -28.77 -6.97
N MET A 138 18.92 -29.36 -7.12
CA MET A 138 17.79 -29.03 -6.24
C MET A 138 18.06 -29.37 -4.77
N PRO A 139 18.59 -30.56 -4.41
CA PRO A 139 19.00 -30.82 -3.02
C PRO A 139 19.99 -29.76 -2.51
N ASN A 140 21.02 -29.41 -3.28
CA ASN A 140 21.98 -28.39 -2.83
C ASN A 140 21.35 -26.99 -2.73
N CYS A 141 20.37 -26.64 -3.57
CA CYS A 141 19.58 -25.41 -3.39
C CYS A 141 18.80 -25.42 -2.08
N PHE A 142 18.14 -26.53 -1.72
CA PHE A 142 17.44 -26.66 -0.44
C PHE A 142 18.42 -26.60 0.74
N HIS A 143 19.62 -27.17 0.60
CA HIS A 143 20.66 -27.07 1.62
C HIS A 143 21.13 -25.62 1.78
N ALA A 144 21.45 -24.92 0.68
CA ALA A 144 21.81 -23.51 0.72
C ALA A 144 20.71 -22.66 1.37
N LEU A 145 19.44 -22.92 1.07
CA LEU A 145 18.30 -22.24 1.67
C LEU A 145 18.19 -22.49 3.17
N LYS A 146 18.42 -23.73 3.61
CA LYS A 146 18.48 -24.07 5.04
C LYS A 146 19.58 -23.29 5.76
N GLU A 147 20.78 -23.23 5.19
CA GLU A 147 21.91 -22.51 5.78
C GLU A 147 21.64 -20.98 5.79
N ALA A 148 21.07 -20.43 4.71
CA ALA A 148 20.67 -19.02 4.65
C ALA A 148 19.68 -18.67 5.77
N VAL A 149 18.63 -19.48 5.93
CA VAL A 149 17.63 -19.28 6.99
C VAL A 149 18.26 -19.43 8.38
N ALA A 150 19.19 -20.37 8.57
CA ALA A 150 19.91 -20.51 9.83
C ALA A 150 20.73 -19.25 10.17
N VAL A 151 21.44 -18.66 9.20
CA VAL A 151 22.22 -17.44 9.36
C VAL A 151 21.33 -16.27 9.80
N TYR A 152 20.22 -16.03 9.09
CA TYR A 152 19.37 -14.87 9.35
C TYR A 152 18.43 -15.07 10.54
N ASN A 153 18.12 -16.31 10.93
CA ASN A 153 17.32 -16.59 12.12
C ASN A 153 18.09 -16.44 13.44
N THR A 154 19.43 -16.36 13.44
CA THR A 154 20.22 -16.17 14.67
C THR A 154 19.84 -14.92 15.46
N GLN A 155 19.33 -13.87 14.78
CA GLN A 155 18.94 -12.60 15.40
C GLN A 155 17.43 -12.51 15.69
N GLY A 156 16.64 -13.55 15.36
CA GLY A 156 15.18 -13.55 15.53
C GLY A 156 14.42 -12.63 14.55
N SER A 157 15.15 -11.95 13.66
CA SER A 157 14.63 -11.03 12.67
C SER A 157 15.43 -11.04 11.40
N MET A 158 14.77 -10.73 10.29
CA MET A 158 15.36 -10.73 8.97
C MET A 158 15.31 -9.33 8.35
N GLU A 159 16.49 -8.77 8.11
CA GLU A 159 16.67 -7.53 7.34
C GLU A 159 16.16 -7.71 5.90
N THR A 160 15.86 -6.60 5.23
CA THR A 160 15.30 -6.61 3.86
C THR A 160 16.27 -7.27 2.89
N ASP A 161 17.56 -6.95 2.98
CA ASP A 161 18.61 -7.55 2.14
C ASP A 161 18.65 -9.08 2.26
N GLY A 162 18.62 -9.60 3.49
CA GLY A 162 18.58 -11.05 3.74
C GLY A 162 17.30 -11.71 3.22
N LEU A 163 16.17 -11.00 3.28
CA LEU A 163 14.89 -11.48 2.74
C LEU A 163 14.92 -11.52 1.20
N GLU A 164 15.53 -10.51 0.55
CA GLU A 164 15.73 -10.48 -0.89
C GLU A 164 16.68 -11.59 -1.38
N GLU A 165 17.75 -11.88 -0.65
CA GLU A 165 18.65 -13.00 -0.97
C GLU A 165 17.92 -14.34 -0.95
N ILE A 166 17.14 -14.60 0.11
CA ILE A 166 16.33 -15.81 0.23
C ILE A 166 15.27 -15.84 -0.89
N PHE A 167 14.70 -14.67 -1.23
CA PHE A 167 13.75 -14.56 -2.34
C PHE A 167 14.37 -14.90 -3.69
N LYS A 168 15.59 -14.46 -3.97
CA LYS A 168 16.33 -14.83 -5.19
C LYS A 168 16.56 -16.33 -5.26
N LEU A 169 16.99 -16.95 -4.16
CA LEU A 169 17.24 -18.39 -4.09
C LEU A 169 15.96 -19.22 -4.24
N ILE A 170 14.85 -18.82 -3.58
CA ILE A 170 13.56 -19.52 -3.69
C ILE A 170 12.96 -19.37 -5.10
N ASN A 171 13.11 -18.21 -5.75
CA ASN A 171 12.64 -17.98 -7.12
C ASN A 171 13.39 -18.87 -8.11
N MET A 172 14.72 -18.85 -8.06
CA MET A 172 15.55 -19.72 -8.88
C MET A 172 15.18 -21.20 -8.69
N LEU A 173 15.01 -21.65 -7.44
CA LEU A 173 14.57 -23.00 -7.15
C LEU A 173 13.17 -23.29 -7.71
N TYR A 174 12.25 -22.35 -7.60
CA TYR A 174 10.90 -22.47 -8.16
C TYR A 174 10.93 -22.62 -9.69
N ASP A 175 11.73 -21.81 -10.37
CA ASP A 175 11.83 -21.81 -11.83
C ASP A 175 12.46 -23.12 -12.33
N LEU A 176 13.56 -23.56 -11.70
CA LEU A 176 14.20 -24.84 -11.99
C LEU A 176 13.26 -26.03 -11.72
N ALA A 177 12.57 -26.04 -10.58
CA ALA A 177 11.65 -27.12 -10.21
C ALA A 177 10.43 -27.15 -11.14
N SER A 178 9.87 -25.99 -11.46
CA SER A 178 8.73 -25.88 -12.37
C SER A 178 9.12 -26.32 -13.78
N ALA A 179 10.24 -25.82 -14.31
CA ALA A 179 10.75 -26.19 -15.63
C ALA A 179 11.09 -27.68 -15.73
N ALA A 180 11.62 -28.28 -14.67
CA ALA A 180 11.91 -29.71 -14.62
C ALA A 180 10.64 -30.57 -14.59
N VAL A 181 9.61 -30.15 -13.83
CA VAL A 181 8.35 -30.91 -13.67
C VAL A 181 7.47 -30.83 -14.93
N THR A 182 7.52 -29.72 -15.68
CA THR A 182 6.77 -29.55 -16.94
C THR A 182 7.32 -30.36 -18.10
N GLN A 183 8.55 -30.88 -17.99
CA GLN A 183 9.15 -31.70 -19.04
C GLN A 183 8.37 -33.02 -19.30
N PRO A 184 8.29 -33.48 -20.57
CA PRO A 184 7.62 -34.72 -20.95
C PRO A 184 8.10 -35.95 -20.16
N LYS A 185 7.20 -36.89 -19.87
CA LYS A 185 7.50 -38.09 -19.04
C LYS A 185 8.55 -39.00 -19.68
N GLU A 186 8.74 -38.89 -20.98
CA GLU A 186 9.68 -39.64 -21.81
C GLU A 186 11.13 -39.25 -21.48
N ILE A 187 11.36 -37.96 -21.22
CA ILE A 187 12.70 -37.42 -20.93
C ILE A 187 13.02 -37.38 -19.43
N GLN A 188 12.00 -37.49 -18.56
CA GLN A 188 12.20 -37.59 -17.11
C GLN A 188 13.12 -38.77 -16.77
N PRO A 189 14.06 -38.62 -15.82
CA PRO A 189 14.90 -39.72 -15.40
C PRO A 189 14.05 -40.82 -14.76
N LYS A 190 14.31 -42.05 -15.17
CA LYS A 190 13.65 -43.26 -14.67
C LYS A 190 14.66 -44.05 -13.85
N PRO A 191 14.23 -44.69 -12.75
CA PRO A 191 15.09 -45.55 -11.96
C PRO A 191 15.65 -46.68 -12.83
N LYS A 192 16.87 -47.13 -12.55
CA LYS A 192 17.46 -48.27 -13.23
C LYS A 192 16.84 -49.55 -12.69
N GLY A 193 16.18 -50.31 -13.56
CA GLY A 193 15.58 -51.60 -13.23
C GLY A 193 14.13 -51.52 -12.76
N ARG A 194 13.62 -52.59 -12.14
CA ARG A 194 12.23 -52.70 -11.65
C ARG A 194 12.08 -52.10 -10.25
N VAL A 195 12.44 -50.83 -10.08
CA VAL A 195 12.26 -50.13 -8.80
C VAL A 195 11.04 -49.21 -8.88
N SER A 196 10.25 -49.17 -7.81
CA SER A 196 8.95 -48.49 -7.76
C SER A 196 9.02 -46.99 -7.41
N TYR A 197 10.18 -46.44 -7.07
CA TYR A 197 10.28 -45.03 -6.66
C TYR A 197 10.37 -44.08 -7.88
N GLN A 198 9.81 -42.87 -7.75
CA GLN A 198 9.85 -41.84 -8.78
C GLN A 198 10.87 -40.75 -8.42
N ILE A 199 11.88 -40.56 -9.26
CA ILE A 199 12.98 -39.59 -9.03
C ILE A 199 12.46 -38.14 -8.93
N SER A 200 11.40 -37.80 -9.68
CA SER A 200 10.81 -36.46 -9.68
C SER A 200 9.81 -36.20 -8.53
N GLN A 201 9.46 -37.23 -7.74
CA GLN A 201 8.43 -37.13 -6.71
C GLN A 201 8.81 -36.17 -5.57
N PRO A 202 10.04 -36.16 -5.02
CA PRO A 202 10.42 -35.21 -3.98
C PRO A 202 10.28 -33.75 -4.43
N THR A 203 10.69 -33.44 -5.67
CA THR A 203 10.52 -32.10 -6.25
C THR A 203 9.04 -31.73 -6.40
N ARG A 204 8.20 -32.66 -6.89
CA ARG A 204 6.75 -32.43 -7.02
C ARG A 204 6.09 -32.20 -5.67
N TYR A 205 6.53 -32.93 -4.64
CA TYR A 205 6.00 -32.81 -3.29
C TYR A 205 6.42 -31.50 -2.62
N ASN A 206 7.64 -31.02 -2.86
CA ASN A 206 8.12 -29.75 -2.31
C ASN A 206 7.55 -28.52 -3.05
N LEU A 207 7.09 -28.65 -4.31
CA LEU A 207 6.64 -27.52 -5.13
C LEU A 207 5.55 -26.64 -4.48
N PRO A 208 4.50 -27.19 -3.83
CA PRO A 208 3.51 -26.38 -3.11
C PRO A 208 4.13 -25.57 -1.96
N ASP A 209 5.05 -26.18 -1.20
CA ASP A 209 5.73 -25.52 -0.08
C ASP A 209 6.65 -24.40 -0.59
N ILE A 210 7.37 -24.61 -1.70
CA ILE A 210 8.17 -23.57 -2.38
C ILE A 210 7.28 -22.39 -2.78
N ARG A 211 6.12 -22.66 -3.41
CA ARG A 211 5.17 -21.60 -3.81
C ARG A 211 4.65 -20.81 -2.62
N LYS A 212 4.33 -21.50 -1.53
CA LYS A 212 3.83 -20.89 -0.31
C LYS A 212 4.88 -19.95 0.29
N VAL A 213 6.09 -20.43 0.52
CA VAL A 213 7.20 -19.64 1.07
C VAL A 213 7.52 -18.44 0.17
N ARG A 214 7.58 -18.65 -1.15
CA ARG A 214 7.79 -17.57 -2.13
C ARG A 214 6.73 -16.47 -2.01
N LYS A 215 5.46 -16.85 -1.88
CA LYS A 215 4.34 -15.91 -1.73
C LYS A 215 4.42 -15.12 -0.42
N GLU A 216 4.73 -15.80 0.69
CA GLU A 216 4.89 -15.18 2.01
C GLU A 216 6.03 -14.14 2.00
N ILE A 217 7.17 -14.48 1.41
CA ILE A 217 8.31 -13.56 1.26
C ILE A 217 7.93 -12.34 0.40
N LEU A 218 7.28 -12.56 -0.75
CA LEU A 218 6.87 -11.47 -1.63
C LEU A 218 5.87 -10.51 -0.97
N MET A 219 4.91 -11.05 -0.20
CA MET A 219 3.95 -10.24 0.54
C MET A 219 4.64 -9.36 1.59
N GLU A 220 5.63 -9.90 2.29
CA GLU A 220 6.43 -9.17 3.28
C GLU A 220 7.27 -8.07 2.62
N LEU A 221 8.00 -8.37 1.53
CA LEU A 221 8.79 -7.37 0.79
C LEU A 221 7.91 -6.21 0.30
N ASN A 222 6.76 -6.51 -0.30
CA ASN A 222 5.80 -5.48 -0.73
C ASN A 222 5.22 -4.68 0.46
N SER A 223 5.06 -5.31 1.63
CA SER A 223 4.61 -4.59 2.84
C SER A 223 5.67 -3.59 3.30
N ARG A 224 6.95 -3.99 3.29
CA ARG A 224 8.08 -3.13 3.64
C ARG A 224 8.20 -1.95 2.69
N GLU A 225 8.11 -2.19 1.39
CA GLU A 225 8.12 -1.13 0.37
C GLU A 225 7.00 -0.10 0.60
N ARG A 226 5.76 -0.55 0.82
CA ARG A 226 4.64 0.36 1.13
C ARG A 226 4.82 1.13 2.43
N GLU A 227 5.50 0.56 3.42
CA GLU A 227 5.80 1.24 4.66
C GLU A 227 6.87 2.31 4.49
N GLU A 228 7.92 2.02 3.72
CA GLU A 228 8.93 3.02 3.34
C GLU A 228 8.32 4.15 2.51
N GLU A 229 7.42 3.83 1.58
CA GLU A 229 6.68 4.83 0.82
C GLU A 229 5.80 5.70 1.73
N ARG A 230 5.08 5.11 2.69
CA ARG A 230 4.29 5.86 3.67
C ARG A 230 5.18 6.77 4.52
N ALA A 231 6.31 6.26 5.01
CA ALA A 231 7.28 7.07 5.76
C ALA A 231 7.82 8.24 4.92
N LYS A 232 8.17 8.00 3.65
CA LYS A 232 8.57 9.07 2.71
C LYS A 232 7.46 10.08 2.48
N GLN A 233 6.21 9.64 2.36
CA GLN A 233 5.05 10.53 2.20
C GLN A 233 4.78 11.35 3.46
N GLU A 234 4.94 10.76 4.64
CA GLU A 234 4.82 11.46 5.93
C GLU A 234 5.90 12.53 6.10
N LEU A 235 7.14 12.28 5.66
CA LEU A 235 8.20 13.30 5.64
C LEU A 235 7.88 14.47 4.71
N LEU A 236 7.19 14.22 3.60
CA LEU A 236 6.76 15.26 2.65
C LEU A 236 5.45 15.97 3.05
N ARG A 237 4.76 15.47 4.09
CA ARG A 237 3.49 16.03 4.54
C ARG A 237 3.60 17.49 5.01
N PRO A 238 4.59 17.90 5.80
CA PRO A 238 4.73 19.30 6.23
C PRO A 238 4.98 20.25 5.06
N GLU A 239 5.71 19.83 4.03
CA GLU A 239 5.93 20.65 2.83
C GLU A 239 4.65 20.81 2.01
N ARG A 240 3.86 19.73 1.85
CA ARG A 240 2.56 19.79 1.18
C ARG A 240 1.58 20.68 1.94
N GLU A 241 1.54 20.58 3.26
CA GLU A 241 0.71 21.44 4.11
C GLU A 241 1.13 22.91 3.96
N ARG A 242 2.43 23.22 3.96
CA ARG A 242 2.93 24.59 3.69
C ARG A 242 2.51 25.10 2.32
N GLN A 243 2.67 24.31 1.26
CA GLN A 243 2.26 24.68 -0.10
C GLN A 243 0.75 24.91 -0.20
N PHE A 244 -0.04 24.08 0.49
CA PHE A 244 -1.48 24.21 0.56
C PHE A 244 -1.91 25.50 1.27
N PHE A 245 -1.32 25.80 2.44
CA PHE A 245 -1.58 27.06 3.15
C PHE A 245 -1.15 28.29 2.35
N GLU A 246 0.00 28.25 1.67
CA GLU A 246 0.42 29.33 0.77
C GLU A 246 -0.53 29.50 -0.42
N GLY A 247 -1.03 28.39 -0.97
CA GLY A 247 -2.05 28.39 -2.02
C GLY A 247 -3.34 29.05 -1.57
N GLN A 248 -3.90 28.63 -0.43
CA GLN A 248 -5.10 29.22 0.16
C GLN A 248 -4.91 30.72 0.43
N GLN A 249 -3.77 31.14 0.99
CA GLN A 249 -3.52 32.57 1.22
C GLN A 249 -3.47 33.39 -0.07
N ARG A 250 -2.93 32.83 -1.16
CA ARG A 250 -2.93 33.49 -2.48
C ARG A 250 -4.33 33.60 -3.05
N GLU A 251 -5.12 32.54 -2.93
CA GLU A 251 -6.49 32.52 -3.42
C GLU A 251 -7.39 33.48 -2.63
N GLU A 252 -7.31 33.47 -1.29
CA GLU A 252 -8.01 34.43 -0.43
C GLU A 252 -7.61 35.88 -0.76
N ALA A 253 -6.32 36.14 -1.00
CA ALA A 253 -5.84 37.44 -1.41
C ALA A 253 -6.39 37.86 -2.78
N GLU A 254 -6.50 36.92 -3.73
CA GLU A 254 -7.08 37.18 -5.05
C GLU A 254 -8.60 37.43 -4.97
N ILE A 255 -9.32 36.64 -4.19
CA ILE A 255 -10.75 36.84 -3.93
C ILE A 255 -10.98 38.21 -3.29
N ARG A 256 -10.16 38.57 -2.30
CA ARG A 256 -10.22 39.88 -1.64
C ARG A 256 -9.98 41.00 -2.65
N ARG A 257 -8.96 40.88 -3.50
CA ARG A 257 -8.68 41.86 -4.56
C ARG A 257 -9.85 42.00 -5.54
N LYS A 258 -10.44 40.89 -5.99
CA LYS A 258 -11.62 40.89 -6.86
C LYS A 258 -12.85 41.53 -6.19
N ARG A 259 -13.05 41.30 -4.89
CA ARG A 259 -14.12 41.96 -4.10
C ARG A 259 -13.88 43.45 -4.00
N GLU A 260 -12.65 43.88 -3.66
CA GLU A 260 -12.28 45.29 -3.57
C GLU A 260 -12.46 46.00 -4.93
N GLU A 261 -12.07 45.36 -6.03
CA GLU A 261 -12.27 45.89 -7.38
C GLU A 261 -13.75 45.98 -7.76
N ARG A 262 -14.56 44.96 -7.43
CA ARG A 262 -16.02 44.99 -7.61
C ARG A 262 -16.66 46.12 -6.79
N HIS A 263 -16.26 46.29 -5.53
CA HIS A 263 -16.73 47.38 -4.68
C HIS A 263 -16.33 48.74 -5.25
N ARG A 264 -15.11 48.86 -5.80
CA ARG A 264 -14.66 50.08 -6.47
C ARG A 264 -15.54 50.41 -7.68
N LEU A 265 -15.76 49.45 -8.58
CA LEU A 265 -16.61 49.63 -9.77
C LEU A 265 -18.08 49.89 -9.42
N GLN A 266 -18.60 49.25 -8.38
CA GLN A 266 -19.93 49.54 -7.84
C GLN A 266 -20.00 50.95 -7.26
N GLY A 267 -18.95 51.40 -6.56
CA GLY A 267 -18.84 52.77 -6.07
C GLY A 267 -18.83 53.77 -7.22
N GLU A 268 -17.96 53.59 -8.21
CA GLU A 268 -17.85 54.45 -9.39
C GLU A 268 -19.17 54.50 -10.19
N SER A 269 -19.78 53.36 -10.49
CA SER A 269 -21.08 53.31 -11.18
C SER A 269 -22.20 53.95 -10.37
N TRP A 270 -22.23 53.76 -9.04
CA TRP A 270 -23.17 54.45 -8.16
C TRP A 270 -22.96 55.97 -8.19
N TRP A 271 -21.71 56.45 -8.17
CA TRP A 271 -21.40 57.87 -8.31
C TRP A 271 -21.83 58.43 -9.67
N THR A 272 -21.62 57.69 -10.76
CA THR A 272 -22.05 58.09 -12.11
C THR A 272 -23.57 58.14 -12.22
N VAL A 273 -24.28 57.12 -11.73
CA VAL A 273 -25.76 57.09 -11.73
C VAL A 273 -26.32 58.23 -10.87
N ARG A 274 -25.75 58.44 -9.69
CA ARG A 274 -26.13 59.52 -8.77
C ARG A 274 -25.96 60.91 -9.40
N ASN A 275 -24.85 61.15 -10.09
CA ASN A 275 -24.58 62.46 -10.70
C ASN A 275 -25.36 62.71 -11.99
N ASN A 276 -25.64 61.66 -12.78
CA ASN A 276 -26.28 61.82 -14.08
C ASN A 276 -27.82 61.71 -14.04
N TYR A 277 -28.40 60.94 -13.12
CA TYR A 277 -29.84 60.63 -13.14
C TYR A 277 -30.67 61.29 -12.03
N PHE A 278 -30.06 61.96 -11.04
CA PHE A 278 -30.80 62.63 -9.97
C PHE A 278 -30.56 64.16 -9.98
N PRO A 279 -31.54 64.96 -10.47
CA PRO A 279 -31.45 66.42 -10.40
C PRO A 279 -31.45 66.92 -8.94
N GLY A 280 -30.76 68.04 -8.71
CA GLY A 280 -30.33 68.57 -7.41
C GLY A 280 -31.26 68.43 -6.18
N PRO A 281 -32.59 68.62 -6.26
CA PRO A 281 -33.46 68.50 -5.08
C PRO A 281 -33.53 67.07 -4.51
N TRP A 282 -33.62 66.06 -5.39
CA TRP A 282 -33.74 64.66 -4.96
C TRP A 282 -32.43 64.09 -4.42
N ASN A 283 -31.29 64.55 -4.93
CA ASN A 283 -29.97 64.18 -4.38
C ASN A 283 -29.80 64.69 -2.94
N ARG A 284 -30.34 65.88 -2.60
CA ARG A 284 -30.32 66.41 -1.22
C ARG A 284 -31.23 65.62 -0.28
N ILE A 285 -32.42 65.21 -0.75
CA ILE A 285 -33.35 64.39 0.05
C ILE A 285 -32.73 63.01 0.31
N LEU A 286 -32.17 62.36 -0.70
CA LEU A 286 -31.48 61.08 -0.52
C LEU A 286 -30.25 61.19 0.39
N GLN A 287 -29.48 62.28 0.32
CA GLN A 287 -28.35 62.53 1.23
C GLN A 287 -28.80 62.66 2.69
N THR A 288 -29.89 63.37 2.93
CA THR A 288 -30.42 63.55 4.30
C THR A 288 -30.98 62.26 4.85
N ASP A 289 -31.67 61.45 4.04
CA ASP A 289 -32.16 60.13 4.46
C ASP A 289 -31.04 59.11 4.66
N ILE A 290 -30.03 59.06 3.79
CA ILE A 290 -28.85 58.19 3.97
C ILE A 290 -28.09 58.61 5.24
N ALA A 291 -27.82 59.91 5.43
CA ALA A 291 -27.16 60.40 6.64
C ALA A 291 -27.99 60.11 7.90
N ARG A 292 -29.31 60.17 7.81
CA ARG A 292 -30.22 59.82 8.92
C ARG A 292 -30.20 58.32 9.22
N LEU A 293 -30.16 57.46 8.20
CA LEU A 293 -30.02 56.00 8.36
C LEU A 293 -28.65 55.59 8.90
N GLU A 294 -27.57 56.24 8.45
CA GLU A 294 -26.22 56.02 8.97
C GLU A 294 -26.07 56.51 10.41
N ALA A 295 -26.67 57.66 10.75
CA ALA A 295 -26.73 58.16 12.12
C ALA A 295 -27.57 57.22 13.01
N ALA A 296 -28.68 56.67 12.50
CA ALA A 296 -29.48 55.67 13.21
C ALA A 296 -28.73 54.34 13.39
N ARG A 297 -27.92 53.90 12.42
CA ARG A 297 -27.03 52.73 12.55
C ARG A 297 -25.89 52.98 13.54
N LYS A 298 -25.26 54.15 13.52
CA LYS A 298 -24.23 54.53 14.50
C LYS A 298 -24.82 54.73 15.91
N GLY A 299 -26.07 55.16 16.00
CA GLY A 299 -26.84 55.24 17.25
C GLY A 299 -27.19 53.85 17.80
N LYS A 300 -27.68 52.94 16.95
CA LYS A 300 -27.97 51.55 17.34
C LYS A 300 -26.73 50.72 17.65
N GLY A 301 -25.61 50.88 16.94
CA GLY A 301 -24.34 50.21 17.30
C GLY A 301 -23.79 50.63 18.68
N ARG A 302 -24.20 51.80 19.18
CA ARG A 302 -23.87 52.29 20.53
C ARG A 302 -24.92 51.95 21.59
N GLN A 303 -26.15 51.60 21.20
CA GLN A 303 -27.21 51.12 22.10
C GLN A 303 -27.26 49.59 22.21
N GLU A 304 -27.01 48.82 21.14
CA GLU A 304 -26.92 47.35 21.20
C GLU A 304 -25.68 46.86 21.96
N SER A 305 -24.63 47.69 22.08
CA SER A 305 -23.49 47.43 22.97
C SER A 305 -23.74 47.82 24.43
N VAL A 306 -24.91 48.38 24.76
CA VAL A 306 -25.31 48.79 26.12
C VAL A 306 -26.57 48.06 26.60
N GLU A 307 -27.42 47.53 25.71
CA GLU A 307 -28.70 46.89 26.08
C GLU A 307 -28.73 45.35 25.99
N LEU A 308 -27.65 44.71 25.56
CA LEU A 308 -27.38 43.31 25.89
C LEU A 308 -26.28 43.29 26.95
N GLY A 309 -26.70 43.23 28.22
CA GLY A 309 -25.85 43.23 29.41
C GLY A 309 -24.90 42.04 29.47
N TYR A 310 -23.90 42.01 28.60
CA TYR A 310 -22.68 41.24 28.80
C TYR A 310 -21.65 42.17 29.44
N PRO A 311 -21.18 41.88 30.66
CA PRO A 311 -20.07 42.59 31.25
C PRO A 311 -18.89 42.57 30.29
N ARG A 312 -18.20 43.70 30.14
CA ARG A 312 -16.87 43.76 29.52
C ARG A 312 -15.94 42.85 30.32
N MET A 313 -15.85 41.60 29.93
CA MET A 313 -14.85 40.66 30.45
C MET A 313 -13.47 41.22 30.09
N SER A 314 -12.65 41.45 31.11
CA SER A 314 -11.29 41.90 30.88
C SER A 314 -10.51 40.79 30.19
N ARG A 315 -9.45 41.16 29.47
CA ARG A 315 -8.54 40.23 28.74
C ARG A 315 -7.89 39.17 29.64
N ALA A 316 -8.09 39.25 30.96
CA ALA A 316 -7.61 38.30 31.96
C ALA A 316 -8.60 37.13 32.26
N GLU A 317 -9.90 37.25 31.93
CA GLU A 317 -10.91 36.21 32.25
C GLU A 317 -11.15 35.21 31.10
N SER A 318 -10.71 35.55 29.88
CA SER A 318 -10.89 34.69 28.69
C SER A 318 -10.02 33.43 28.69
N ARG A 319 -9.14 33.23 29.68
CA ARG A 319 -8.29 32.03 29.81
C ARG A 319 -8.83 30.97 30.78
N ARG A 320 -10.01 31.15 31.38
CA ARG A 320 -10.58 30.19 32.36
C ARG A 320 -11.91 29.55 31.97
N ALA A 321 -12.52 29.92 30.84
CA ALA A 321 -13.81 29.38 30.42
C ALA A 321 -13.69 28.28 29.34
N ASN A 322 -12.69 27.39 29.45
CA ASN A 322 -12.54 26.23 28.58
C ASN A 322 -12.36 24.95 29.40
N SER A 323 -13.24 24.78 30.38
CA SER A 323 -13.36 23.59 31.22
C SER A 323 -14.84 23.47 31.59
N GLU A 324 -15.44 22.33 31.25
CA GLU A 324 -16.76 21.85 31.67
C GLU A 324 -17.98 22.58 31.06
N GLU A 325 -19.09 21.95 30.68
CA GLU A 325 -19.47 20.59 30.32
C GLU A 325 -20.93 20.72 29.82
N SER A 326 -21.28 19.97 28.77
CA SER A 326 -22.61 19.37 28.51
C SER A 326 -23.91 20.20 28.35
N ARG A 327 -24.61 19.87 27.25
CA ARG A 327 -26.06 19.56 27.13
C ARG A 327 -27.09 20.59 27.62
N GLN A 328 -27.85 21.16 26.67
CA GLN A 328 -29.32 20.99 26.60
C GLN A 328 -29.90 21.68 25.35
N GLY A 329 -30.91 21.02 24.76
CA GLY A 329 -31.53 21.39 23.50
C GLY A 329 -32.31 22.70 23.54
N VAL A 330 -32.27 23.40 22.41
CA VAL A 330 -33.15 24.53 22.13
C VAL A 330 -33.94 24.20 20.86
N GLU A 331 -35.24 24.08 21.04
CA GLU A 331 -36.25 23.88 20.01
C GLU A 331 -36.30 25.11 19.08
N ARG A 332 -35.93 24.93 17.81
CA ARG A 332 -35.99 26.00 16.81
C ARG A 332 -37.39 26.05 16.21
N VAL A 333 -38.10 27.14 16.51
CA VAL A 333 -39.35 27.54 15.85
C VAL A 333 -39.06 27.78 14.35
N SER A 334 -39.64 26.94 13.49
CA SER A 334 -39.59 27.07 12.04
C SER A 334 -40.59 28.14 11.57
N VAL A 335 -40.08 29.20 10.95
CA VAL A 335 -40.87 30.36 10.46
C VAL A 335 -41.11 30.27 8.94
N PHE A 336 -41.01 29.08 8.34
CA PHE A 336 -41.23 28.89 6.90
C PHE A 336 -42.50 28.06 6.64
N PRO A 337 -43.36 28.48 5.69
CA PRO A 337 -44.58 27.74 5.34
C PRO A 337 -44.24 26.36 4.75
N ALA A 338 -44.92 25.32 5.26
CA ALA A 338 -44.67 23.90 5.05
C ALA A 338 -44.90 23.37 3.61
N ASN A 339 -45.08 24.24 2.61
CA ASN A 339 -45.44 23.86 1.24
C ASN A 339 -44.34 24.11 0.20
N ASN A 340 -43.08 24.24 0.63
CA ASN A 340 -41.93 24.28 -0.27
C ASN A 340 -41.04 23.04 -0.13
N VAL A 341 -41.66 21.89 0.10
CA VAL A 341 -41.02 20.59 -0.16
C VAL A 341 -40.87 20.50 -1.68
N LYS A 342 -39.74 21.01 -2.21
CA LYS A 342 -39.21 20.50 -3.48
C LYS A 342 -39.29 18.99 -3.37
N ALA A 343 -39.94 18.34 -4.33
CA ALA A 343 -40.03 16.89 -4.42
C ALA A 343 -38.67 16.31 -4.01
N SER A 344 -38.65 15.65 -2.85
CA SER A 344 -37.44 15.25 -2.16
C SER A 344 -36.65 14.33 -3.07
N SER A 345 -35.50 14.81 -3.56
CA SER A 345 -34.48 14.05 -4.26
C SER A 345 -33.85 13.04 -3.29
N SER A 346 -34.64 12.05 -2.88
CA SER A 346 -34.16 10.96 -2.06
C SER A 346 -33.62 9.86 -2.95
N MET A 347 -32.58 9.14 -2.51
CA MET A 347 -32.09 7.93 -3.17
C MET A 347 -33.22 6.91 -3.46
N SER A 348 -34.32 6.92 -2.71
CA SER A 348 -35.48 6.08 -2.97
C SER A 348 -36.22 6.39 -4.28
N SER A 349 -35.88 7.50 -4.94
CA SER A 349 -36.41 7.88 -6.25
C SER A 349 -35.61 7.31 -7.43
N LEU A 350 -34.44 6.71 -7.18
CA LEU A 350 -33.61 6.07 -8.20
C LEU A 350 -34.16 4.67 -8.52
N SER A 351 -34.08 4.28 -9.80
CA SER A 351 -34.30 2.89 -10.16
C SER A 351 -33.16 2.03 -9.60
N LYS A 352 -33.37 0.71 -9.52
CA LYS A 352 -32.32 -0.22 -9.08
C LYS A 352 -31.10 -0.18 -10.01
N GLU A 353 -31.32 0.07 -11.30
CA GLU A 353 -30.26 0.17 -12.31
C GLU A 353 -29.47 1.46 -12.13
N ASP A 354 -30.16 2.59 -11.94
CA ASP A 354 -29.53 3.89 -11.67
C ASP A 354 -28.73 3.89 -10.35
N THR A 355 -29.20 3.15 -9.34
CA THR A 355 -28.53 3.00 -8.05
C THR A 355 -27.19 2.28 -8.21
N LEU A 356 -27.14 1.25 -9.05
CA LEU A 356 -25.90 0.52 -9.34
C LEU A 356 -24.91 1.38 -10.13
N ILE A 357 -25.40 2.09 -11.14
CA ILE A 357 -24.61 3.05 -11.92
C ILE A 357 -24.01 4.13 -11.01
N PHE A 358 -24.83 4.69 -10.11
CA PHE A 358 -24.38 5.66 -9.12
C PHE A 358 -23.27 5.12 -8.22
N ILE A 359 -23.45 3.92 -7.66
CA ILE A 359 -22.47 3.27 -6.79
C ILE A 359 -21.16 2.99 -7.54
N ASP A 360 -21.24 2.52 -8.78
CA ASP A 360 -20.05 2.26 -9.59
C ASP A 360 -19.28 3.54 -9.91
N CYS A 361 -19.96 4.64 -10.22
CA CYS A 361 -19.33 5.95 -10.39
C CYS A 361 -18.64 6.41 -9.10
N MET A 362 -19.28 6.27 -7.94
CA MET A 362 -18.69 6.67 -6.66
C MET A 362 -17.53 5.77 -6.23
N ARG A 363 -17.50 4.51 -6.68
CA ARG A 363 -16.46 3.53 -6.34
C ARG A 363 -15.23 3.62 -7.22
N TYR A 364 -15.40 3.81 -8.53
CA TYR A 364 -14.32 3.68 -9.50
C TYR A 364 -13.78 5.02 -10.00
N GLU A 365 -14.50 6.13 -9.82
CA GLU A 365 -14.08 7.44 -10.28
C GLU A 365 -13.54 8.33 -9.14
N GLN A 366 -12.44 9.03 -9.41
CA GLN A 366 -11.77 9.90 -8.43
C GLN A 366 -11.94 11.37 -8.81
N GLY A 367 -12.17 12.24 -7.82
CA GLY A 367 -12.29 13.68 -8.02
C GLY A 367 -13.72 14.18 -8.26
N ALA A 368 -13.86 15.46 -8.61
CA ALA A 368 -15.15 16.11 -8.87
C ALA A 368 -15.89 15.53 -10.08
N ASP A 369 -15.15 14.92 -11.00
CA ASP A 369 -15.63 14.31 -12.24
C ASP A 369 -16.63 13.16 -12.00
N ARG A 370 -16.57 12.49 -10.84
CA ARG A 370 -17.47 11.37 -10.51
C ARG A 370 -18.94 11.78 -10.41
N TYR A 371 -19.20 13.02 -9.98
CA TYR A 371 -20.56 13.56 -9.89
C TYR A 371 -21.07 13.95 -11.28
N GLU A 372 -20.19 14.49 -12.12
CA GLU A 372 -20.50 14.85 -13.50
C GLU A 372 -20.83 13.61 -14.33
N ARG A 373 -20.02 12.55 -14.25
CA ARG A 373 -20.31 11.29 -14.96
C ARG A 373 -21.55 10.59 -14.43
N ALA A 374 -21.80 10.61 -13.13
CA ALA A 374 -23.04 10.08 -12.56
C ALA A 374 -24.27 10.87 -13.06
N ALA A 375 -24.17 12.20 -13.18
CA ALA A 375 -25.23 13.04 -13.72
C ALA A 375 -25.52 12.74 -15.19
N GLU A 376 -24.48 12.53 -15.99
CA GLU A 376 -24.62 12.13 -17.40
C GLU A 376 -25.26 10.75 -17.55
N GLN A 377 -24.76 9.74 -16.82
CA GLN A 377 -25.20 8.34 -16.96
C GLN A 377 -26.61 8.09 -16.42
N ILE A 378 -26.98 8.78 -15.33
CA ILE A 378 -28.30 8.65 -14.71
C ILE A 378 -29.30 9.68 -15.30
N CYS A 379 -28.81 10.57 -16.18
CA CYS A 379 -29.57 11.65 -16.82
C CYS A 379 -30.30 12.55 -15.80
N ARG A 380 -29.56 12.97 -14.76
CA ARG A 380 -30.07 13.82 -13.66
C ARG A 380 -29.29 15.10 -13.54
N SER A 381 -29.86 16.08 -12.84
CA SER A 381 -29.14 17.31 -12.56
C SER A 381 -28.01 17.08 -11.55
N MET A 382 -26.94 17.87 -11.65
CA MET A 382 -25.84 17.83 -10.69
C MET A 382 -26.32 18.02 -9.25
N ASP A 383 -27.27 18.92 -9.02
CA ASP A 383 -27.86 19.17 -7.70
C ASP A 383 -28.56 17.92 -7.12
N GLU A 384 -29.21 17.12 -7.97
CA GLU A 384 -29.82 15.84 -7.56
C GLU A 384 -28.76 14.79 -7.23
N VAL A 385 -27.71 14.67 -8.07
CA VAL A 385 -26.61 13.73 -7.83
C VAL A 385 -25.85 14.08 -6.56
N PHE A 386 -25.66 15.36 -6.28
CA PHE A 386 -25.09 15.82 -5.02
C PHE A 386 -26.01 15.47 -3.84
N ALA A 387 -27.31 15.72 -3.93
CA ALA A 387 -28.25 15.30 -2.89
C ALA A 387 -28.16 13.78 -2.61
N PHE A 388 -28.05 12.95 -3.66
CA PHE A 388 -27.89 11.50 -3.52
C PHE A 388 -26.55 11.10 -2.88
N ALA A 389 -25.45 11.76 -3.24
CA ALA A 389 -24.14 11.48 -2.65
C ALA A 389 -24.09 11.83 -1.16
N LYS A 390 -24.76 12.91 -0.76
CA LYS A 390 -24.90 13.28 0.65
C LYS A 390 -25.71 12.23 1.42
N GLU A 391 -26.89 11.85 0.91
CA GLU A 391 -27.72 10.81 1.54
C GLU A 391 -27.01 9.45 1.60
N PHE A 392 -26.25 9.10 0.57
CA PHE A 392 -25.48 7.87 0.52
C PHE A 392 -24.35 7.86 1.56
N GLN A 393 -23.64 8.99 1.74
CA GLN A 393 -22.62 9.13 2.78
C GLN A 393 -23.24 9.00 4.17
N GLU A 394 -24.36 9.68 4.44
CA GLU A 394 -25.07 9.59 5.71
C GLU A 394 -25.53 8.14 6.01
N ALA A 395 -25.99 7.40 4.99
CA ALA A 395 -26.38 6.00 5.13
C ALA A 395 -25.18 5.08 5.40
N MET A 396 -24.04 5.29 4.72
CA MET A 396 -22.82 4.52 4.95
C MET A 396 -22.20 4.81 6.31
N ASP A 397 -22.24 6.06 6.78
CA ASP A 397 -21.77 6.44 8.11
C ASP A 397 -22.57 5.76 9.22
N LEU A 398 -23.90 5.65 9.06
CA LEU A 398 -24.75 4.87 9.96
C LEU A 398 -24.37 3.38 9.94
N GLN A 399 -24.12 2.81 8.77
CA GLN A 399 -23.71 1.40 8.65
C GLN A 399 -22.32 1.13 9.26
N HIS A 400 -21.38 2.07 9.13
CA HIS A 400 -20.09 2.00 9.82
C HIS A 400 -20.23 2.09 11.34
N GLN A 401 -21.14 2.95 11.84
CA GLN A 401 -21.45 3.03 13.27
C GLN A 401 -22.06 1.74 13.82
N GLU A 402 -22.81 1.00 13.00
CA GLU A 402 -23.37 -0.31 13.31
C GLU A 402 -22.35 -1.46 13.17
N GLY A 403 -21.13 -1.18 12.72
CA GLY A 403 -20.05 -2.16 12.56
C GLY A 403 -20.10 -2.96 11.25
N ASN A 404 -20.92 -2.54 10.28
CA ASN A 404 -20.94 -3.09 8.94
C ASN A 404 -19.91 -2.35 8.05
N PHE A 405 -19.45 -2.98 6.96
CA PHE A 405 -18.51 -2.39 5.97
C PHE A 405 -17.13 -1.98 6.53
N THR A 406 -16.57 -2.75 7.47
CA THR A 406 -15.22 -2.50 8.04
C THR A 406 -14.08 -3.17 7.27
N GLU A 407 -14.36 -3.80 6.13
CA GLU A 407 -13.33 -4.49 5.35
C GLU A 407 -12.53 -3.52 4.48
N ALA A 408 -11.27 -3.87 4.17
CA ALA A 408 -10.39 -3.02 3.35
C ALA A 408 -10.93 -2.73 1.93
N ARG A 409 -11.86 -3.56 1.42
CA ARG A 409 -12.55 -3.36 0.14
C ARG A 409 -13.65 -2.30 0.18
N ASP A 410 -14.09 -1.94 1.38
CA ASP A 410 -15.17 -0.98 1.63
C ASP A 410 -14.61 0.41 1.98
N SER A 411 -13.30 0.60 1.96
CA SER A 411 -12.66 1.88 2.31
C SER A 411 -13.11 3.10 1.48
N TRP A 412 -13.72 2.87 0.31
CA TRP A 412 -14.27 3.92 -0.56
C TRP A 412 -15.57 4.53 -0.02
N THR A 413 -16.32 3.82 0.84
CA THR A 413 -17.59 4.32 1.42
C THR A 413 -17.39 5.41 2.46
N TYR A 414 -16.15 5.66 2.90
CA TYR A 414 -15.78 6.74 3.83
C TYR A 414 -15.63 8.11 3.14
N SER A 415 -15.63 8.19 1.81
CA SER A 415 -15.29 9.41 1.06
C SER A 415 -16.11 9.60 -0.22
N VAL A 416 -17.41 9.34 -0.14
CA VAL A 416 -18.38 9.49 -1.23
C VAL A 416 -18.85 10.94 -1.38
N TRP A 417 -18.95 11.69 -0.28
CA TRP A 417 -19.23 13.12 -0.29
C TRP A 417 -17.94 13.93 -0.07
N VAL A 418 -17.65 14.87 -0.97
CA VAL A 418 -16.56 15.84 -0.81
C VAL A 418 -17.19 17.23 -0.80
N GLU A 419 -17.17 17.89 0.36
CA GLU A 419 -17.46 19.33 0.41
C GLU A 419 -16.35 20.05 -0.39
N GLN A 420 -16.73 20.78 -1.44
CA GLN A 420 -15.81 21.71 -2.08
C GLN A 420 -15.39 22.75 -1.02
N GLU A 421 -14.11 22.73 -0.63
CA GLU A 421 -13.44 23.87 0.00
C GLU A 421 -13.31 25.05 -0.96
#